data_AF-A0A3L6L5K9-F1
#
_entry.id   AF-A0A3L6L5K9-F1
#
_cell.length_a   1.000
_cell.length_b   1.000
_cell.length_c   1.000
_cell.angle_alpha   90.00
_cell.angle_beta   90.00
_cell.angle_gamma   90.00
#
_symmetry.space_group_name_H-M   'P 1'
#
loop_
_entity.id
_entity.type
_entity.pdbx_description
1 polymer ?
#
loop_
_entity_poly.entity_id
_entity_poly.type
_entity_poly.pdbx_seq_one_letter_code
_entity_poly.pdbx_strand_id
1 'polypeptide(L)'
;MEGASNLDNLQYLSTLQPLAERAAAIIEQLKTLHTGSASLTDTKIKEEIQTALYGKGAKTADQTTLALLKGGGNSGTDRKDICGQDTAAAKADTVMAYLFCLCAPHSGDSAGAEKVCTETQTTYNRVNTDVTGAHTEAQQLANQ
;
A
#
# COMPACT_ATOMS: atom_id res chain seq x y z
N MET A 1 -37.01 -53.07 32.39
CA MET A 1 -37.56 -52.00 31.52
C MET A 1 -36.43 -51.01 31.26
N GLU A 2 -35.50 -51.33 30.36
CA GLU A 2 -34.25 -50.56 30.13
C GLU A 2 -34.21 -49.88 28.74
N GLY A 3 -35.30 -50.02 27.96
CA GLY A 3 -35.43 -49.49 26.61
C GLY A 3 -36.02 -48.08 26.53
N ALA A 4 -36.73 -47.60 27.57
CA ALA A 4 -37.37 -46.28 27.56
C ALA A 4 -36.35 -45.14 27.70
N SER A 5 -35.33 -45.29 28.55
CA SER A 5 -34.32 -44.25 28.77
C SER A 5 -33.42 -44.01 27.56
N ASN A 6 -33.15 -45.03 26.73
CA ASN A 6 -32.35 -44.91 25.52
C ASN A 6 -33.10 -44.17 24.39
N LEU A 7 -34.41 -44.37 24.27
CA LEU A 7 -35.26 -43.66 23.30
C LEU A 7 -35.42 -42.18 23.68
N ASP A 8 -35.63 -41.89 24.97
CA ASP A 8 -35.70 -40.51 25.46
C ASP A 8 -34.36 -39.78 25.28
N ASN A 9 -33.23 -40.47 25.49
CA ASN A 9 -31.89 -39.91 25.30
C ASN A 9 -31.58 -39.66 23.81
N LEU A 10 -32.01 -40.56 22.92
CA LEU A 10 -31.90 -40.36 21.46
C LEU A 10 -32.77 -39.22 20.96
N GLN A 11 -34.00 -39.08 21.48
CA GLN A 11 -34.86 -37.94 21.17
C GLN A 11 -34.24 -36.63 21.66
N TYR A 12 -33.68 -36.61 22.87
CA TYR A 12 -33.00 -35.45 23.44
C TYR A 12 -31.75 -35.05 22.63
N LEU A 13 -30.94 -36.02 22.19
CA LEU A 13 -29.78 -35.74 21.33
C LEU A 13 -30.21 -35.22 19.95
N SER A 14 -31.31 -35.74 19.40
CA SER A 14 -31.83 -35.29 18.09
C SER A 14 -32.33 -33.84 18.11
N THR A 15 -32.90 -33.38 19.25
CA THR A 15 -33.33 -31.98 19.41
C THR A 15 -32.17 -31.02 19.64
N LEU A 16 -31.04 -31.51 20.16
CA LEU A 16 -29.84 -30.71 20.36
C LEU A 16 -28.95 -30.62 19.12
N GLN A 17 -29.04 -31.57 18.19
CA GLN A 17 -28.20 -31.60 16.99
C GLN A 17 -28.29 -30.31 16.14
N PRO A 18 -29.49 -29.75 15.83
CA PRO A 18 -29.60 -28.50 15.07
C PRO A 18 -28.99 -27.30 15.81
N LEU A 19 -29.00 -27.31 17.15
CA LEU A 19 -28.40 -26.26 17.97
C LEU A 19 -26.87 -26.35 17.96
N ALA A 20 -26.34 -27.57 18.03
CA ALA A 20 -24.90 -27.83 17.92
C ALA A 20 -24.34 -27.45 16.54
N GLU A 21 -25.07 -27.74 15.47
CA GLU A 21 -24.68 -27.36 14.10
C GLU A 21 -24.66 -25.83 13.91
N ARG A 22 -25.65 -25.11 14.46
CA ARG A 22 -25.66 -23.63 14.45
C ARG A 22 -24.51 -23.05 15.26
N ALA A 23 -24.22 -23.61 16.44
CA ALA A 23 -23.10 -23.18 17.25
C ALA A 23 -21.76 -23.39 16.53
N ALA A 24 -21.58 -24.54 15.87
CA ALA A 24 -20.40 -24.84 15.05
C ALA A 24 -20.25 -23.85 13.88
N ALA A 25 -21.34 -23.54 13.17
CA ALA A 25 -21.33 -22.56 12.09
C ALA A 25 -20.97 -21.14 12.57
N ILE A 26 -21.50 -20.71 13.73
CA ILE A 26 -21.16 -19.41 14.33
C ILE A 26 -19.69 -19.38 14.77
N ILE A 27 -19.18 -20.46 15.36
CA ILE A 27 -17.77 -20.58 15.73
C ILE A 27 -16.87 -20.51 14.49
N GLU A 28 -17.26 -21.15 13.40
CA GLU A 28 -16.49 -21.11 12.15
C GLU A 28 -16.50 -19.72 11.51
N GLN A 29 -17.64 -19.02 11.54
CA GLN A 29 -17.74 -17.63 11.12
C GLN A 29 -16.87 -16.71 11.98
N LEU A 30 -16.88 -16.89 13.31
CA LEU A 30 -16.04 -16.13 14.23
C LEU A 30 -14.55 -16.42 14.00
N LYS A 31 -14.16 -17.67 13.75
CA LYS A 31 -12.79 -18.04 13.37
C LYS A 31 -12.40 -17.43 12.04
N THR A 32 -13.29 -17.40 11.06
CA THR A 32 -13.06 -16.80 9.74
C THR A 32 -12.89 -15.29 9.84
N LEU A 33 -13.76 -14.61 10.61
CA LEU A 33 -13.62 -13.19 10.91
C LEU A 33 -12.31 -12.90 11.67
N HIS A 34 -12.01 -13.74 12.66
CA HIS A 34 -10.82 -13.60 13.48
C HIS A 34 -9.55 -13.85 12.67
N THR A 35 -9.50 -14.85 11.78
CA THR A 35 -8.34 -15.13 10.92
C THR A 35 -8.17 -14.10 9.81
N GLY A 36 -9.26 -13.64 9.20
CA GLY A 36 -9.24 -12.54 8.24
C GLY A 36 -8.70 -11.24 8.87
N SER A 37 -9.09 -10.96 10.11
CA SER A 37 -8.69 -9.76 10.85
C SER A 37 -7.39 -9.91 11.64
N ALA A 38 -6.98 -11.14 12.00
CA ALA A 38 -5.73 -11.42 12.71
C ALA A 38 -4.51 -11.08 11.85
N SER A 39 -4.70 -11.01 10.53
CA SER A 39 -3.69 -10.52 9.60
C SER A 39 -3.56 -8.99 9.58
N LEU A 40 -4.54 -8.24 10.10
CA LEU A 40 -4.56 -6.78 10.16
C LEU A 40 -4.10 -6.31 11.53
N THR A 41 -2.83 -6.53 11.84
CA THR A 41 -2.21 -5.93 13.02
C THR A 41 -1.83 -4.48 12.71
N ASP A 42 -1.77 -3.62 13.74
CA ASP A 42 -1.28 -2.24 13.59
C ASP A 42 0.09 -2.20 12.89
N THR A 43 0.96 -3.16 13.18
CA THR A 43 2.25 -3.32 12.52
C THR A 43 2.11 -3.54 11.02
N LYS A 44 1.25 -4.47 10.59
CA LYS A 44 1.07 -4.77 9.16
C LYS A 44 0.37 -3.62 8.43
N ILE A 45 -0.62 -2.99 9.05
CA ILE A 45 -1.27 -1.79 8.50
C ILE A 45 -0.24 -0.69 8.30
N LYS A 46 0.63 -0.45 9.29
CA LYS A 46 1.70 0.53 9.19
C LYS A 46 2.70 0.18 8.08
N GLU A 47 3.08 -1.09 7.94
CA GLU A 47 3.98 -1.55 6.88
C GLU A 47 3.39 -1.40 5.48
N GLU A 48 2.09 -1.68 5.30
CA GLU A 48 1.38 -1.48 4.03
C GLU A 48 1.30 0.01 3.68
N ILE A 49 0.97 0.87 4.65
CA ILE A 49 0.97 2.33 4.45
C ILE A 49 2.37 2.82 4.10
N GLN A 50 3.40 2.37 4.82
CA GLN A 50 4.79 2.75 4.54
C GLN A 50 5.23 2.28 3.14
N THR A 51 4.80 1.10 2.71
CA THR A 51 5.07 0.57 1.37
C THR A 51 4.39 1.41 0.29
N ALA A 52 3.13 1.81 0.50
CA ALA A 52 2.41 2.68 -0.43
C ALA A 52 3.00 4.10 -0.48
N LEU A 53 3.49 4.61 0.65
CA LEU A 53 4.10 5.94 0.72
C LEU A 53 5.49 5.95 0.05
N TYR A 54 6.39 5.07 0.49
CA TYR A 54 7.83 5.18 0.27
C TYR A 54 8.42 4.06 -0.60
N GLY A 55 7.61 3.04 -0.92
CA GLY A 55 8.07 1.81 -1.55
C GLY A 55 8.50 0.74 -0.56
N LYS A 56 8.55 -0.51 -1.04
CA LYS A 56 8.77 -1.69 -0.20
C LYS A 56 10.09 -1.59 0.57
N GLY A 57 10.01 -1.70 1.90
CA GLY A 57 11.15 -1.72 2.81
C GLY A 57 11.60 -0.34 3.32
N ALA A 58 11.08 0.76 2.76
CA ALA A 58 11.28 2.10 3.29
C ALA A 58 10.23 2.44 4.35
N LYS A 59 10.65 3.07 5.45
CA LYS A 59 9.81 3.46 6.59
C LYS A 59 9.56 4.96 6.67
N THR A 60 10.41 5.75 6.02
CA THR A 60 10.39 7.22 6.00
C THR A 60 10.74 7.74 4.60
N ALA A 61 10.41 9.01 4.34
CA ALA A 61 10.71 9.67 3.06
C ALA A 61 12.20 9.57 2.68
N ASP A 62 13.11 9.85 3.61
CA ASP A 62 14.57 9.82 3.40
C ASP A 62 15.12 8.44 2.99
N GLN A 63 14.38 7.36 3.26
CA GLN A 63 14.74 6.01 2.85
C GLN A 63 14.29 5.68 1.42
N THR A 64 13.51 6.57 0.79
CA THR A 64 13.10 6.43 -0.61
C THR A 64 14.31 6.59 -1.51
N THR A 65 14.64 5.55 -2.26
CA THR A 65 15.74 5.58 -3.24
C THR A 65 15.20 5.85 -4.64
N LEU A 66 16.08 6.18 -5.59
CA LEU A 66 15.67 6.27 -7.00
C LEU A 66 15.05 4.96 -7.52
N ALA A 67 15.55 3.81 -7.07
CA ALA A 67 15.00 2.51 -7.46
C ALA A 67 13.57 2.31 -6.93
N LEU A 68 13.28 2.77 -5.71
CA LEU A 68 11.93 2.74 -5.14
C LEU A 68 11.00 3.72 -5.86
N LEU A 69 11.49 4.91 -6.21
CA LEU A 69 10.73 5.92 -6.95
C LEU A 69 10.36 5.46 -8.37
N LYS A 70 11.26 4.73 -9.04
CA LYS A 70 11.04 4.19 -10.39
C LYS A 70 10.06 3.02 -10.42
N GLY A 71 9.79 2.38 -9.27
CA GLY A 71 9.10 1.10 -9.20
C GLY A 71 9.99 -0.08 -9.60
N GLY A 72 9.59 -1.27 -9.16
CA GLY A 72 10.39 -2.50 -9.32
C GLY A 72 10.71 -2.82 -10.79
N GLY A 73 12.00 -2.94 -11.13
CA GLY A 73 12.47 -3.38 -12.44
C GLY A 73 12.52 -2.31 -13.54
N ASN A 74 12.20 -1.05 -13.22
CA ASN A 74 12.24 0.04 -14.17
C ASN A 74 13.66 0.64 -14.30
N SER A 75 14.26 0.54 -15.48
CA SER A 75 15.58 1.09 -15.80
C SER A 75 15.52 2.44 -16.53
N GLY A 76 14.34 3.00 -16.75
CA GLY A 76 14.13 4.25 -17.47
C GLY A 76 14.91 5.41 -16.87
N THR A 77 15.40 6.31 -17.71
CA THR A 77 16.18 7.49 -17.33
C THR A 77 15.41 8.78 -17.48
N ASP A 78 14.23 8.71 -18.11
CA ASP A 78 13.41 9.87 -18.38
C ASP A 78 12.30 10.01 -17.33
N ARG A 79 11.88 11.25 -17.09
CA ARG A 79 10.77 11.58 -16.18
C ARG A 79 9.49 10.84 -16.57
N LYS A 80 9.19 10.73 -17.86
CA LYS A 80 8.05 9.96 -18.39
C LYS A 80 8.11 8.47 -18.06
N ASP A 81 9.31 7.91 -17.87
CA ASP A 81 9.46 6.50 -17.52
C ASP A 81 9.08 6.24 -16.06
N ILE A 82 9.08 7.29 -15.22
CA ILE A 82 8.64 7.25 -13.82
C ILE A 82 7.17 7.68 -13.73
N CYS A 83 6.84 8.80 -14.37
CA CYS A 83 5.53 9.47 -14.25
C CYS A 83 4.46 8.90 -15.17
N GLY A 84 4.84 7.98 -16.05
CA GLY A 84 3.96 7.36 -17.02
C GLY A 84 4.09 7.99 -18.41
N GLN A 85 3.87 7.14 -19.40
CA GLN A 85 3.65 7.48 -20.80
C GLN A 85 2.51 6.60 -21.32
N ASP A 86 1.76 7.07 -22.33
CA ASP A 86 0.49 6.48 -22.77
C ASP A 86 0.52 4.97 -23.04
N THR A 87 1.68 4.42 -23.41
CA THR A 87 1.84 3.02 -23.85
C THR A 87 2.75 2.15 -22.97
N ALA A 88 3.33 2.68 -21.89
CA ALA A 88 4.24 1.89 -21.04
C ALA A 88 3.59 1.35 -19.75
N ALA A 89 4.16 0.24 -19.29
CA ALA A 89 3.84 -0.40 -18.02
C ALA A 89 4.37 0.36 -16.80
N ALA A 90 5.42 1.16 -16.95
CA ALA A 90 6.04 1.88 -15.84
C ALA A 90 5.23 3.13 -15.48
N LYS A 91 4.77 3.20 -14.22
CA LYS A 91 3.99 4.30 -13.66
C LYS A 91 4.42 4.52 -12.22
N ALA A 92 4.21 5.74 -11.71
CA ALA A 92 4.37 6.07 -10.32
C ALA A 92 3.50 5.13 -9.46
N ASP A 93 4.14 4.35 -8.59
CA ASP A 93 3.49 3.33 -7.75
C ASP A 93 3.55 3.66 -6.25
N THR A 94 4.20 4.78 -5.89
CA THR A 94 4.32 5.29 -4.52
C THR A 94 3.89 6.74 -4.44
N VAL A 95 3.43 7.19 -3.27
CA VAL A 95 3.09 8.60 -3.04
C VAL A 95 4.30 9.51 -3.28
N MET A 96 5.51 9.07 -2.94
CA MET A 96 6.74 9.80 -3.26
C MET A 96 6.95 9.98 -4.77
N ALA A 97 6.67 8.95 -5.57
CA ALA A 97 6.73 9.07 -7.03
C ALA A 97 5.66 10.04 -7.56
N TYR A 98 4.44 10.01 -7.02
CA TYR A 98 3.40 10.99 -7.37
C TYR A 98 3.80 12.42 -7.02
N LEU A 99 4.37 12.66 -5.83
CA LEU A 99 4.88 13.99 -5.44
C LEU A 99 5.91 14.49 -6.45
N PHE A 100 6.88 13.68 -6.84
CA PHE A 100 7.83 14.06 -7.89
C PHE A 100 7.14 14.35 -9.23
N CYS A 101 6.19 13.51 -9.64
CA CYS A 101 5.55 13.64 -10.94
C CYS A 101 4.61 14.83 -11.06
N LEU A 102 3.97 15.24 -9.96
CA LEU A 102 3.03 16.35 -9.94
C LEU A 102 3.69 17.66 -9.55
N CYS A 103 4.66 17.63 -8.64
CA CYS A 103 5.18 18.82 -7.99
C CYS A 103 6.58 19.22 -8.43
N ALA A 104 7.42 18.27 -8.89
CA ALA A 104 8.78 18.62 -9.27
C ALA A 104 8.76 19.54 -10.51
N PRO A 105 9.38 20.73 -10.44
CA PRO A 105 9.55 21.58 -11.60
C PRO A 105 10.63 20.98 -12.50
N HIS A 106 10.70 21.39 -13.75
CA HIS A 106 11.72 20.94 -14.71
C HIS A 106 12.61 22.11 -15.12
N SER A 107 13.77 21.84 -15.73
CA SER A 107 14.67 22.89 -16.23
C SER A 107 14.02 23.86 -17.24
N GLY A 108 12.98 23.41 -17.95
CA GLY A 108 12.16 24.28 -18.81
C GLY A 108 11.23 25.24 -18.04
N ASP A 109 10.94 24.93 -16.78
CA ASP A 109 9.99 25.64 -15.91
C ASP A 109 10.75 26.75 -15.16
N SER A 110 11.16 27.77 -15.91
CA SER A 110 11.97 28.89 -15.40
C SER A 110 13.27 28.42 -14.70
N ALA A 111 14.02 27.51 -15.35
CA ALA A 111 15.21 26.87 -14.79
C ALA A 111 14.94 26.09 -13.48
N GLY A 112 13.76 25.48 -13.38
CA GLY A 112 13.34 24.70 -12.21
C GLY A 112 12.85 25.55 -11.04
N ALA A 113 12.64 26.85 -11.24
CA ALA A 113 12.27 27.78 -10.16
C ALA A 113 10.77 27.77 -9.86
N GLU A 114 9.95 27.20 -10.74
CA GLU A 114 8.50 27.14 -10.54
C GLU A 114 8.13 26.37 -9.26
N LYS A 115 7.12 26.90 -8.57
CA LYS A 115 6.65 26.45 -7.26
C LYS A 115 5.29 25.80 -7.44
N VAL A 116 5.29 24.56 -7.94
CA VAL A 116 4.08 23.91 -8.46
C VAL A 116 3.11 23.52 -7.35
N CYS A 117 3.62 22.97 -6.24
CA CYS A 117 2.77 22.48 -5.16
C CYS A 117 2.82 23.32 -3.87
N THR A 118 3.95 23.99 -3.57
CA THR A 118 4.08 24.85 -2.38
C THR A 118 4.96 26.07 -2.69
N GLU A 119 4.72 27.19 -2.02
CA GLU A 119 5.54 28.43 -2.20
C GLU A 119 6.99 28.26 -1.74
N THR A 120 7.23 27.37 -0.78
CA THR A 120 8.55 27.07 -0.19
C THR A 120 9.31 25.96 -0.92
N GLN A 121 8.76 25.47 -2.05
CA GLN A 121 9.37 24.41 -2.82
C GLN A 121 10.81 24.76 -3.21
N THR A 122 11.72 23.79 -3.12
CA THR A 122 13.10 23.97 -3.59
C THR A 122 13.13 24.05 -5.12
N THR A 123 14.22 24.60 -5.66
CA THR A 123 14.42 24.69 -7.12
C THR A 123 15.01 23.38 -7.63
N TYR A 124 14.39 22.79 -8.65
CA TYR A 124 14.87 21.55 -9.29
C TYR A 124 15.10 21.77 -10.78
N ASN A 125 16.37 21.95 -11.15
CA ASN A 125 16.77 22.31 -12.50
C ASN A 125 17.32 21.11 -13.28
N ARG A 126 16.59 19.99 -13.32
CA ARG A 126 16.99 18.82 -14.14
C ARG A 126 16.17 18.73 -15.41
N VAL A 127 16.82 18.24 -16.46
CA VAL A 127 16.17 17.98 -17.74
C VAL A 127 15.27 16.74 -17.64
N ASN A 128 14.24 16.63 -18.50
CA ASN A 128 13.33 15.48 -18.49
C ASN A 128 14.01 14.14 -18.74
N THR A 129 15.21 14.14 -19.32
CA THR A 129 16.03 12.95 -19.60
C THR A 129 17.03 12.60 -18.50
N ASP A 130 16.95 13.27 -17.33
CA ASP A 130 17.82 13.00 -16.19
C ASP A 130 17.01 12.94 -14.88
N VAL A 131 16.81 11.71 -14.39
CA VAL A 131 16.10 11.43 -13.13
C VAL A 131 17.04 11.11 -11.95
N THR A 132 18.35 11.32 -12.08
CA THR A 132 19.35 10.90 -11.07
C THR A 132 19.03 11.44 -9.66
N GLY A 133 18.52 12.67 -9.59
CA GLY A 133 18.14 13.34 -8.33
C GLY A 133 16.65 13.28 -7.98
N ALA A 134 15.82 12.54 -8.72
CA ALA A 134 14.36 12.57 -8.55
C ALA A 134 13.91 12.17 -7.13
N HIS A 135 14.58 11.19 -6.52
CA HIS A 135 14.29 10.75 -5.16
C HIS A 135 14.62 11.83 -4.11
N THR A 136 15.72 12.57 -4.28
CA THR A 136 16.07 13.70 -3.40
C THR A 136 15.04 14.81 -3.48
N GLU A 137 14.52 15.08 -4.68
CA GLU A 137 13.46 16.07 -4.85
C GLU A 137 12.15 15.62 -4.19
N ALA A 138 11.75 14.37 -4.40
CA ALA A 138 10.59 13.80 -3.73
C ALA A 138 10.70 13.88 -2.19
N GLN A 139 11.89 13.62 -1.64
CA GLN A 139 12.18 13.76 -0.21
C GLN A 139 12.02 15.21 0.27
N GLN A 140 12.51 16.18 -0.49
CA GLN A 140 12.35 17.60 -0.14
C GLN A 140 10.88 18.00 -0.17
N LEU A 141 10.14 17.60 -1.21
CA LEU A 141 8.71 17.84 -1.35
C LEU A 141 7.88 17.25 -0.21
N ALA A 142 8.25 16.06 0.28
CA ALA A 142 7.57 15.42 1.40
C ALA A 142 7.80 16.11 2.75
N ASN A 143 8.82 16.97 2.85
CA ASN A 143 9.20 17.69 4.06
C ASN A 143 8.83 19.19 4.00
N GLN A 144 8.08 19.61 2.97
CA GLN A 144 7.54 20.97 2.80
C GLN A 144 6.43 21.29 3.80
#